data_AF-A0A7C7CRK2-F1
#
_entry.id   AF-A0A7C7CRK2-F1
#
_cell.length_a   1.000
_cell.length_b   1.000
_cell.length_c   1.000
_cell.angle_alpha   90.00
_cell.angle_beta   90.00
_cell.angle_gamma   90.00
#
_symmetry.space_group_name_H-M   'P 1'
#
loop_
_entity.id
_entity.type
_entity.pdbx_description
1 polymer ?
#
loop_
_entity_poly.entity_id
_entity_poly.type
_entity_poly.pdbx_seq_one_letter_code
_entity_poly.pdbx_strand_id
1 'polypeptide(L)' 'MVKLTSFIMILISAAFSQVYDIGDQVTLEDQMTEFEVCYGDYPSENLKLADFNGELNGGNYAVTFIALQSGT' A
#
# COMPACT_ATOMS: atom_id res chain seq x y z
N MET A 1 0.13 -32.03 -23.41
CA MET A 1 0.45 -30.59 -23.61
C MET A 1 -0.44 -29.69 -22.77
N VAL A 2 -1.76 -29.91 -22.71
CA VAL A 2 -2.71 -29.11 -21.88
C VAL A 2 -2.31 -28.96 -20.40
N LYS A 3 -1.80 -30.02 -19.78
CA LYS A 3 -1.34 -29.99 -18.37
C LYS A 3 -0.15 -29.02 -18.13
N LEU A 4 0.76 -28.90 -19.11
CA LEU A 4 1.90 -28.00 -19.02
C LEU A 4 1.46 -26.54 -19.21
N THR A 5 0.58 -26.28 -20.16
CA THR A 5 0.01 -24.94 -20.39
C THR A 5 -0.81 -24.46 -19.18
N SER A 6 -1.61 -25.33 -18.55
CA SER A 6 -2.33 -24.98 -17.32
C SER A 6 -1.39 -24.66 -16.16
N PHE A 7 -0.29 -25.41 -16.02
CA PHE A 7 0.72 -25.15 -14.98
C PHE A 7 1.41 -23.80 -15.18
N ILE A 8 1.76 -23.46 -16.43
CA ILE A 8 2.36 -22.16 -16.78
C ILE A 8 1.41 -21.00 -16.48
N MET A 9 0.12 -21.13 -16.78
CA MET A 9 -0.89 -20.11 -16.48
C MET A 9 -0.98 -19.81 -14.97
N ILE A 10 -0.94 -20.84 -14.13
CA ILE A 10 -0.99 -20.69 -12.66
C ILE A 10 0.24 -19.93 -12.14
N LEU A 11 1.43 -20.27 -12.65
CA LEU A 11 2.67 -19.58 -12.27
C LEU A 11 2.65 -18.10 -12.66
N ILE A 12 2.12 -17.79 -13.84
CA ILE A 12 1.96 -16.40 -14.29
C ILE A 12 1.00 -15.64 -13.37
N SER A 13 -0.17 -16.22 -13.04
CA SER A 13 -1.11 -15.53 -12.14
C SER A 13 -0.53 -15.26 -10.74
N ALA A 14 0.26 -16.17 -10.18
CA ALA A 14 0.90 -15.97 -8.89
C ALA A 14 2.02 -14.91 -8.94
N ALA A 15 2.68 -14.75 -10.09
CA ALA A 15 3.73 -13.75 -10.27
C ALA A 15 3.19 -12.30 -10.37
N PHE A 16 1.90 -12.13 -10.66
CA PHE A 16 1.25 -10.82 -10.84
C PHE A 16 0.08 -10.59 -9.87
N SER A 17 0.04 -11.26 -8.71
CA SER A 17 -1.00 -11.00 -7.72
C SER A 17 -0.83 -9.61 -7.10
N GLN A 18 -1.93 -8.87 -6.96
CA GLN A 18 -1.94 -7.64 -6.20
C GLN A 18 -1.89 -7.94 -4.69
N VAL A 19 -1.27 -7.05 -3.92
CA VAL A 19 -1.18 -7.20 -2.45
C VAL A 19 -2.51 -6.83 -1.78
N TYR A 20 -3.25 -5.90 -2.39
CA TYR A 20 -4.52 -5.38 -1.89
C TYR A 20 -5.57 -5.32 -3.01
N ASP A 21 -6.82 -5.61 -2.66
CA ASP A 21 -8.01 -5.48 -3.49
C ASP A 21 -8.95 -4.35 -3.00
N ILE A 22 -9.97 -4.03 -3.81
CA ILE A 22 -10.98 -3.01 -3.45
C ILE A 22 -11.73 -3.44 -2.19
N GLY A 23 -11.63 -2.60 -1.16
CA GLY A 23 -12.29 -2.82 0.13
C GLY A 23 -11.37 -3.38 1.22
N ASP A 24 -10.13 -3.75 0.87
CA ASP A 24 -9.15 -4.18 1.85
C ASP A 24 -8.68 -3.01 2.73
N GLN A 25 -8.30 -3.35 3.97
CA GLN A 25 -7.60 -2.43 4.86
C GLN A 25 -6.10 -2.63 4.71
N VAL A 26 -5.37 -1.53 4.59
CA VAL A 26 -3.90 -1.54 4.58
C VAL A 26 -3.40 -2.07 5.93
N THR A 27 -2.46 -3.00 5.92
CA THR A 27 -1.92 -3.59 7.16
C THR A 27 -1.20 -2.54 8.01
N LEU A 28 -1.07 -2.80 9.31
CA LEU A 28 -0.31 -1.90 10.20
C LEU A 28 1.16 -1.78 9.77
N GLU A 29 1.76 -2.88 9.30
CA GLU A 29 3.15 -2.89 8.82
C GLU A 29 3.33 -1.94 7.64
N ASP A 30 2.47 -2.05 6.62
CA ASP A 30 2.52 -1.16 5.47
C ASP A 30 2.17 0.28 5.84
N GLN A 31 1.25 0.49 6.79
CA GLN A 31 0.95 1.83 7.29
C GLN A 31 2.15 2.51 7.97
N MET A 32 3.04 1.72 8.59
CA MET A 32 4.22 2.21 9.30
C MET A 32 5.45 2.41 8.40
N THR A 33 5.34 2.06 7.11
CA THR A 33 6.40 2.27 6.11
C THR A 33 6.75 3.75 6.01
N GLU A 34 8.04 4.05 6.03
CA GLU A 34 8.57 5.42 5.99
C GLU A 34 8.81 5.87 4.55
N PHE A 35 8.28 7.04 4.22
CA PHE A 35 8.52 7.73 2.97
C PHE A 35 9.21 9.06 3.26
N GLU A 36 10.39 9.28 2.68
CA GLU A 36 11.12 10.54 2.84
C GLU A 36 10.30 11.71 2.31
N VAL A 37 10.22 12.78 3.10
CA VAL A 37 9.56 14.02 2.71
C VAL A 37 10.53 14.86 1.87
N CYS A 38 10.38 14.82 0.55
CA CYS A 38 11.24 15.61 -0.34
C CYS A 38 10.85 17.09 -0.42
N TYR A 39 9.57 17.40 -0.22
CA TYR A 39 9.03 18.77 -0.33
C TYR A 39 7.84 18.96 0.61
N GLY A 40 7.68 20.19 1.11
CA GLY A 40 6.56 20.59 1.97
C GLY A 40 6.97 20.82 3.42
N ASP A 41 6.03 21.34 4.21
CA ASP A 41 6.19 21.47 5.67
C ASP A 41 5.53 20.26 6.32
N TYR A 42 6.35 19.34 6.83
CA TYR A 42 5.90 18.14 7.53
C TYR A 42 6.62 18.06 8.89
N PRO A 43 5.95 17.64 9.98
CA PRO A 43 6.56 17.63 11.32
C PRO A 43 7.77 16.70 11.49
N SER A 44 8.05 15.85 10.49
CA SER A 44 9.06 14.80 10.50
C SER A 44 9.75 14.77 9.13
N GLU A 45 10.97 14.21 9.07
CA GLU A 45 11.68 13.94 7.81
C GLU A 45 11.01 12.79 7.02
N ASN A 46 10.28 11.92 7.71
CA ASN A 46 9.59 10.77 7.13
C ASN A 46 8.09 10.85 7.39
N LEU A 47 7.32 10.59 6.33
CA LEU A 47 5.87 10.42 6.33
C LEU A 47 5.52 8.93 6.41
N LYS A 48 4.50 8.60 7.21
CA LYS A 48 3.89 7.25 7.28
C LYS A 48 2.40 7.37 7.00
N LEU A 49 1.77 6.35 6.43
CA LEU A 49 0.30 6.34 6.31
C LEU A 49 -0.38 6.31 7.69
N ALA A 50 0.28 5.73 8.68
CA ALA A 50 -0.17 5.73 10.08
C ALA A 50 -0.37 7.13 10.67
N ASP A 51 0.34 8.15 10.16
CA ASP A 51 0.18 9.55 10.62
C ASP A 51 -1.22 10.09 10.31
N PHE A 52 -1.89 9.52 9.30
CA PHE A 52 -3.26 9.85 8.89
C PHE A 52 -4.32 8.89 9.44
N ASN A 53 -3.90 7.85 10.18
CA ASN A 53 -4.83 6.94 10.83
C ASN A 53 -5.22 7.49 12.21
N GLY A 54 -6.49 7.92 12.33
CA GLY A 54 -7.04 8.49 13.56
C GLY A 54 -6.89 7.62 14.81
N GLU A 55 -6.85 6.29 14.65
CA GLU A 55 -6.67 5.36 15.77
C GLU A 55 -5.21 5.32 16.27
N LEU A 56 -4.25 5.67 15.41
CA LEU A 56 -2.82 5.62 15.70
C LEU A 56 -2.23 7.01 16.03
N ASN A 57 -2.83 8.08 15.52
CA ASN A 57 -2.32 9.45 15.64
C ASN A 57 -2.93 10.26 16.80
N GLY A 58 -3.53 9.58 17.79
CA GLY A 58 -4.12 10.21 18.98
C GLY A 58 -5.53 10.77 18.78
N GLY A 59 -6.30 10.25 17.82
CA GLY A 59 -7.69 10.65 17.58
C GLY A 59 -7.85 11.83 16.63
N ASN A 60 -6.82 12.17 15.85
CA ASN A 60 -6.86 13.27 14.89
C ASN A 60 -7.36 12.75 13.54
N TYR A 61 -8.67 12.84 13.31
CA TYR A 61 -9.30 12.38 12.07
C TYR A 61 -9.25 13.46 10.98
N ALA A 62 -8.75 13.10 9.80
CA ALA A 62 -8.76 13.93 8.61
C ALA A 62 -9.21 13.11 7.38
N VAL A 63 -9.71 13.78 6.35
CA VAL A 63 -9.94 13.16 5.05
C VAL A 63 -8.65 13.25 4.24
N THR A 64 -8.06 12.10 3.94
CA THR A 64 -6.80 12.00 3.18
C THR A 64 -7.07 11.47 1.79
N PHE A 65 -6.57 12.17 0.77
CA PHE A 65 -6.62 11.72 -0.61
C PHE A 65 -5.29 11.08 -0.98
N ILE A 66 -5.31 9.78 -1.30
CA ILE A 66 -4.12 9.03 -1.72
C ILE A 66 -4.30 8.65 -3.19
N ALA A 67 -3.36 9.07 -4.03
CA ALA A 67 -3.28 8.61 -5.40
C ALA A 67 -2.38 7.38 -5.47
N LEU A 68 -2.98 6.22 -5.74
CA LEU A 68 -2.24 4.98 -5.96
C LEU A 68 -1.87 4.87 -7.45
N GLN A 69 -0.59 4.64 -7.74
CA GLN A 69 -0.09 4.38 -9.08
C GLN A 69 0.67 3.05 -9.07
N SER A 70 0.50 2.23 -10.11
CA SER A 70 1.37 1.07 -10.29
C SER A 70 2.73 1.55 -10.78
N GLY A 71 3.81 1.17 -10.09
CA GLY A 71 5.18 1.59 -10.40
C GLY A 71 5.79 0.94 -11.63
N THR A 72 5.07 0.89 -12.75
CA THR A 72 5.52 0.34 -14.04
C THR A 72 5.61 1.41 -15.10
#